data_AF-F4L2D0-F1
#
_entry.id   AF-F4L2D0-F1
#
_cell.length_a   1.000
_cell.length_b   1.000
_cell.length_c   1.000
_cell.angle_alpha   90.00
_cell.angle_beta   90.00
_cell.angle_gamma   90.00
#
_symmetry.space_group_name_H-M   'P 1'
#
loop_
_entity.id
_entity.type
_entity.pdbx_description
1 polymer ?
#
loop_
_entity_poly.entity_id
_entity_poly.type
_entity_poly.pdbx_seq_one_letter_code
_entity_poly.pdbx_strand_id
1 'polypeptide(L)'
;MILKTMNYSPKEMVDYNPDTMGVEPLFKAMRVRSWKEILKKFKYVSIAMTEDIAVFSPSKRNDKYKSYSFSIDENTEFSLKDLALSELGQALLDSFANCK
;
A
#
# COMPACT_ATOMS: atom_id res chain seq x y z
N MET A 1 -5.99 -19.65 -9.80
CA MET A 1 -5.43 -18.30 -9.88
C MET A 1 -4.04 -18.32 -9.24
N ILE A 2 -2.97 -18.09 -10.01
CA ILE A 2 -1.60 -18.23 -9.50
C ILE A 2 -1.29 -17.01 -8.63
N LEU A 3 -1.09 -17.25 -7.33
CA LEU A 3 -0.61 -16.25 -6.36
C LEU A 3 0.81 -15.81 -6.77
N LYS A 4 0.92 -14.78 -7.61
CA LYS A 4 2.19 -14.09 -7.84
C LYS A 4 2.43 -13.17 -6.65
N THR A 5 3.31 -13.60 -5.74
CA THR A 5 3.90 -12.72 -4.74
C THR A 5 4.67 -11.63 -5.48
N MET A 6 4.06 -10.46 -5.65
CA MET A 6 4.77 -9.30 -6.20
C MET A 6 5.63 -8.72 -5.08
N ASN A 7 6.94 -8.89 -5.19
CA ASN A 7 7.90 -8.29 -4.27
C ASN A 7 8.26 -6.90 -4.79
N TYR A 8 7.88 -5.86 -4.07
CA TYR A 8 8.28 -4.50 -4.40
C TYR A 8 9.19 -3.93 -3.32
N SER A 9 10.29 -3.28 -3.75
CA SER A 9 11.13 -2.50 -2.83
C SER A 9 10.49 -1.13 -2.58
N PRO A 10 10.42 -0.66 -1.33
CA PRO A 10 9.95 0.69 -1.02
C PRO A 10 10.79 1.80 -1.67
N LYS A 11 12.05 1.50 -2.05
CA LYS A 11 12.91 2.43 -2.78
C LYS A 11 12.59 2.52 -4.27
N GLU A 12 11.96 1.49 -4.84
CA GLU A 12 11.57 1.42 -6.25
C GLU A 12 10.15 1.95 -6.45
N MET A 13 9.29 1.83 -5.43
CA MET A 13 7.91 2.34 -5.45
C MET A 13 7.82 3.86 -5.27
N VAL A 14 8.84 4.45 -4.66
CA VAL A 14 9.03 5.90 -4.71
C VAL A 14 9.86 6.11 -5.95
N ASP A 15 9.29 6.66 -7.02
CA ASP A 15 10.05 7.20 -8.14
C ASP A 15 11.03 8.22 -7.55
N TYR A 16 12.25 7.75 -7.24
CA TYR A 16 13.32 8.60 -6.76
C TYR A 16 13.80 9.35 -7.99
N ASN A 17 13.04 10.37 -8.37
CA ASN A 17 13.54 11.42 -9.23
C ASN A 17 14.20 12.46 -8.32
N PRO A 18 15.54 12.48 -8.21
CA PRO A 18 16.24 13.43 -7.37
C PRO A 18 15.94 14.90 -7.75
N ASP A 19 15.39 15.13 -8.94
CA ASP A 19 15.14 16.47 -9.47
C ASP A 19 13.69 16.96 -9.33
N THR A 20 12.70 16.12 -8.96
CA THR A 20 11.28 16.58 -8.95
C THR A 20 10.44 16.33 -7.70
N MET A 21 10.71 15.34 -6.84
CA MET A 21 10.06 15.29 -5.51
C MET A 21 10.96 14.60 -4.51
N GLY A 22 11.75 15.40 -3.78
CA GLY A 22 12.55 14.91 -2.66
C GLY A 22 11.66 14.24 -1.60
N VAL A 23 12.22 13.30 -0.85
CA VAL A 23 11.59 12.70 0.33
C VAL A 23 11.51 13.67 1.53
N GLU A 24 12.02 14.89 1.38
CA GLU A 24 11.99 15.95 2.40
C GLU A 24 10.59 16.37 2.87
N PRO A 25 9.56 16.53 2.00
CA PRO A 25 8.19 16.79 2.43
C PRO A 25 7.67 15.68 3.33
N LEU A 26 8.03 14.42 3.06
CA LEU A 26 7.67 13.25 3.88
C LEU A 26 8.39 13.26 5.23
N PHE A 27 9.69 13.60 5.28
CA PHE A 27 10.42 13.78 6.54
C PHE A 27 9.80 14.86 7.43
N LYS A 28 9.47 16.01 6.82
CA LYS A 28 8.85 17.14 7.52
C LYS A 28 7.44 16.82 8.01
N ALA A 29 6.60 16.22 7.16
CA ALA A 29 5.23 15.83 7.51
C ALA A 29 5.18 14.77 8.61
N MET A 30 6.08 13.79 8.56
CA MET A 30 6.12 12.70 9.54
C MET A 30 7.00 12.99 10.77
N ARG A 31 7.70 14.13 10.80
CA ARG A 31 8.64 14.55 11.86
C ARG A 31 9.71 13.50 12.15
N VAL A 32 10.32 12.95 11.10
CA VAL A 32 11.36 11.91 11.20
C VAL A 32 12.63 12.39 10.51
N ARG A 33 13.78 11.85 10.95
CA ARG A 33 15.11 12.32 10.50
C ARG A 33 15.81 11.38 9.54
N SER A 34 15.22 10.20 9.29
CA SER A 34 15.83 9.22 8.40
C SER A 34 14.79 8.44 7.62
N TRP A 35 15.18 8.00 6.41
CA TRP A 35 14.36 7.11 5.58
C TRP A 35 13.98 5.81 6.30
N LYS A 36 14.88 5.29 7.14
CA LYS A 36 14.62 4.09 7.95
C LYS A 36 13.44 4.28 8.92
N GLU A 37 13.26 5.48 9.48
CA GLU A 37 12.12 5.80 10.35
C GLU A 37 10.81 5.91 9.58
N ILE A 38 10.84 6.42 8.35
CA ILE A 38 9.67 6.38 7.44
C ILE A 38 9.28 4.93 7.16
N LEU A 39 10.23 4.12 6.70
CA LEU A 39 9.99 2.73 6.32
C LEU A 39 9.47 1.88 7.48
N LYS A 40 9.82 2.20 8.73
CA LYS A 40 9.26 1.56 9.93
C LYS A 40 7.76 1.79 10.10
N LYS A 41 7.26 2.96 9.72
CA LYS A 41 5.86 3.36 9.91
C LYS A 41 4.97 3.13 8.68
N PHE A 42 5.58 2.89 7.52
CA PHE A 42 4.88 2.87 6.24
C PHE A 42 4.05 1.59 6.05
N LYS A 43 2.72 1.68 6.11
CA LYS A 43 1.86 0.58 5.66
C LYS A 43 1.51 0.78 4.19
N TYR A 44 1.33 -0.30 3.46
CA TYR A 44 0.99 -0.23 2.05
C TYR A 44 -0.19 -1.16 1.74
N VAL A 45 -1.10 -0.72 0.89
CA VAL A 45 -2.24 -1.49 0.39
C VAL A 45 -2.21 -1.30 -1.13
N SER A 46 -2.23 -2.39 -1.89
CA SER A 46 -2.36 -2.32 -3.35
C SER A 46 -3.84 -2.29 -3.69
N ILE A 47 -4.23 -1.41 -4.60
CA ILE A 47 -5.61 -1.33 -5.09
C ILE A 47 -5.56 -1.64 -6.58
N ALA A 48 -6.21 -2.73 -6.98
CA ALA A 48 -6.41 -3.06 -8.38
C ALA A 48 -7.88 -2.86 -8.72
N MET A 49 -8.16 -2.11 -9.78
CA MET A 49 -9.53 -1.82 -10.20
C MET A 49 -9.74 -2.27 -11.64
N THR A 50 -10.83 -2.97 -11.87
CA THR A 50 -11.43 -3.18 -13.20
C THR A 50 -12.70 -2.32 -13.31
N GLU A 51 -13.45 -2.41 -14.41
CA GLU A 51 -14.66 -1.61 -14.61
C GLU A 51 -15.72 -1.84 -13.50
N ASP A 52 -15.79 -3.06 -12.97
CA ASP A 52 -16.84 -3.47 -12.05
C ASP A 52 -16.33 -3.86 -10.66
N ILE A 53 -15.02 -4.03 -10.47
CA ILE A 53 -14.47 -4.63 -9.26
C ILE A 53 -13.26 -3.82 -8.76
N ALA A 54 -13.19 -3.59 -7.46
CA ALA A 54 -12.00 -3.14 -6.76
C ALA A 54 -11.47 -4.21 -5.82
N VAL A 55 -10.17 -4.49 -5.90
CA VAL A 55 -9.48 -5.44 -5.03
C VAL A 55 -8.45 -4.71 -4.19
N PHE A 56 -8.57 -4.80 -2.86
CA PHE A 56 -7.69 -4.14 -1.89
C PHE A 56 -6.73 -5.14 -1.24
N SER A 57 -5.49 -5.23 -1.69
CA SER A 57 -4.54 -6.21 -1.18
C SER A 57 -3.69 -5.62 -0.04
N PRO A 58 -3.91 -5.99 1.23
CA PRO A 58 -3.05 -5.57 2.32
C PRO A 58 -1.64 -6.13 2.14
N SER A 59 -0.63 -5.34 2.52
CA SER A 59 0.76 -5.80 2.47
C SER A 59 1.17 -6.51 3.76
N LYS A 60 2.00 -7.53 3.59
CA LYS A 60 2.83 -8.13 4.61
C LYS A 60 4.28 -7.71 4.38
N ARG A 61 4.83 -7.02 5.36
CA ARG A 61 6.19 -6.52 5.38
C ARG A 61 7.17 -7.66 5.68
N ASN A 62 8.20 -7.77 4.86
CA ASN A 62 9.29 -8.73 5.05
C ASN A 62 10.46 -8.16 5.85
N ASP A 63 11.36 -9.04 6.29
CA ASP A 63 12.48 -8.73 7.18
C ASP A 63 13.33 -7.54 6.68
N LYS A 64 13.59 -6.60 7.61
CA LYS A 64 14.38 -5.37 7.45
C LYS A 64 13.72 -4.22 6.66
N TYR A 65 12.40 -4.18 6.52
CA TYR A 65 11.68 -3.06 5.86
C TYR A 65 12.06 -2.88 4.38
N LYS A 66 12.49 -3.97 3.72
CA LYS A 66 13.05 -3.92 2.35
C LYS A 66 12.07 -4.34 1.27
N SER A 67 11.02 -5.07 1.62
CA SER A 67 10.02 -5.48 0.64
C SER A 67 8.65 -5.68 1.29
N TYR A 68 7.64 -5.51 0.46
CA TYR A 68 6.25 -5.85 0.77
C TYR A 68 5.84 -7.03 -0.09
N SER A 69 5.11 -7.97 0.51
CA SER A 69 4.39 -9.03 -0.17
C SER A 69 2.89 -8.76 0.00
N PHE A 70 2.07 -9.20 -0.94
CA PHE A 70 0.64 -8.92 -0.96
C PHE A 70 -0.12 -10.22 -0.84
N SER A 71 -1.09 -10.24 0.06
CA SER A 71 -2.09 -11.29 0.11
C SER A 71 -3.37 -10.74 -0.49
N ILE A 72 -3.85 -11.41 -1.53
CA ILE A 72 -5.22 -11.25 -2.02
C ILE A 72 -6.03 -12.29 -1.25
N ASP A 73 -7.01 -11.84 -0.47
CA ASP A 73 -8.01 -12.73 0.12
C ASP A 73 -9.38 -12.47 -0.56
N GLU A 74 -10.32 -13.38 -0.36
CA GLU A 74 -11.67 -13.29 -0.94
C GLU A 74 -12.56 -12.21 -0.32
N ASN A 75 -12.14 -11.60 0.80
CA ASN A 75 -12.84 -10.50 1.47
C ASN A 75 -12.34 -9.12 1.05
N THR A 76 -11.36 -9.05 0.13
CA THR A 76 -10.81 -7.78 -0.33
C THR A 76 -11.34 -7.34 -1.70
N GLU A 77 -12.29 -8.10 -2.26
CA GLU A 77 -12.93 -7.82 -3.53
C GLU A 77 -14.30 -7.15 -3.34
N PHE A 78 -14.51 -6.02 -4.03
CA PHE A 78 -15.72 -5.20 -3.90
C PHE A 78 -16.29 -4.87 -5.27
N SER A 79 -17.61 -5.05 -5.44
CA SER A 79 -18.34 -4.59 -6.62
C SER A 79 -18.45 -3.06 -6.62
N LEU A 80 -17.94 -2.40 -7.66
CA LEU A 80 -18.00 -0.94 -7.82
C LEU A 80 -19.39 -0.42 -8.20
N LYS A 81 -20.25 -1.29 -8.74
CA LYS A 81 -21.63 -0.93 -9.09
C LYS A 81 -22.51 -0.69 -7.86
N ASP A 82 -22.15 -1.33 -6.75
CA ASP A 82 -22.96 -1.37 -5.55
C ASP A 82 -22.33 -0.60 -4.38
N LEU A 83 -21.09 -0.14 -4.51
CA LEU A 83 -20.36 0.53 -3.42
C LEU A 83 -20.53 2.05 -3.41
N ALA A 84 -20.98 2.58 -2.27
CA ALA A 84 -20.85 4.00 -1.98
C ALA A 84 -19.38 4.39 -1.76
N LEU A 85 -19.01 5.63 -2.06
CA LEU A 85 -17.65 6.15 -1.80
C LEU A 85 -17.22 5.99 -0.32
N SER A 86 -18.17 6.08 0.62
CA SER A 86 -17.92 5.84 2.04
C SER A 86 -17.51 4.41 2.34
N GLU A 87 -18.07 3.44 1.62
CA GLU A 87 -17.76 2.02 1.78
C GLU A 87 -16.40 1.68 1.19
N LEU A 88 -16.01 2.34 0.09
CA LEU A 88 -14.63 2.26 -0.45
C LEU A 88 -13.62 2.81 0.56
N GLY A 89 -13.94 3.94 1.20
CA GLY A 89 -13.11 4.51 2.26
C GLY A 89 -12.95 3.57 3.44
N GLN A 90 -14.03 2.92 3.88
CA GLN A 90 -14.01 1.94 4.96
C GLN A 90 -13.22 0.68 4.58
N ALA A 91 -13.43 0.13 3.39
CA ALA A 91 -12.70 -1.02 2.88
C ALA A 91 -11.18 -0.78 2.83
N LEU A 92 -10.78 0.45 2.47
CA LEU A 92 -9.37 0.86 2.50
C LEU A 92 -8.82 0.88 3.93
N LEU A 93 -9.56 1.45 4.89
CA LEU A 93 -9.14 1.51 6.29
C LEU A 93 -9.02 0.10 6.89
N ASP A 94 -9.97 -0.78 6.60
CA ASP A 94 -9.96 -2.17 7.07
C ASP A 94 -8.78 -2.94 6.47
N SER A 95 -8.47 -2.71 5.19
CA SER A 95 -7.28 -3.25 4.53
C SER A 95 -5.99 -2.75 5.19
N PHE A 96 -5.90 -1.47 5.55
CA PHE A 96 -4.75 -0.95 6.30
C PHE A 96 -4.62 -1.54 7.71
N ALA A 97 -5.73 -1.87 8.37
CA ALA A 97 -5.73 -2.57 9.65
C ALA A 97 -5.14 -3.97 9.52
N ASN A 98 -5.37 -4.64 8.39
CA ASN A 98 -4.88 -5.99 8.08
C ASN A 98 -3.43 -6.07 7.59
N CYS A 99 -2.76 -4.94 7.30
CA CYS A 99 -1.34 -4.95 6.97
C CYS A 99 -0.47 -5.43 8.14
N LYS A 100 0.47 -6.35 7.87
CA LYS A 100 1.34 -6.99 8.87
C LYS A 100 2.82 -6.66 8.67
#